data_AF-Q1A7T6-F1
#
_entry.id   AF-Q1A7T6-F1
#
_cell.length_a   1.000
_cell.length_b   1.000
_cell.length_c   1.000
_cell.angle_alpha   90.00
_cell.angle_beta   90.00
_cell.angle_gamma   90.00
#
_symmetry.space_group_name_H-M   'P 1'
#
loop_
_entity.id
_entity.type
_entity.pdbx_description
1 polymer ?
#
loop_
_entity_poly.entity_id
_entity_poly.type
_entity_poly.pdbx_seq_one_letter_code
_entity_poly.pdbx_strand_id
1 'polypeptide(L)'
;LMLLFAVWAAFLVLQIIKNELVVCSTWYWVLTVAQFPATLVVFGFECVKLYKESKKRKRAGNTESVCEASIEWTIPSLIFCALCGILGGTVGGLLGSGGGFILGPLLLEIGVIPQVASATATFVMMFSSSLSVV
;
A
#
# COMPACT_ATOMS: atom_id res chain seq x y z
N LEU A 1 1.55 -6.28 -8.98
CA LEU A 1 2.38 -5.34 -9.76
C LEU A 1 1.58 -4.54 -10.79
N MET A 2 0.83 -5.17 -11.71
CA MET A 2 0.05 -4.45 -12.75
C MET A 2 -0.94 -3.42 -12.17
N LEU A 3 -1.67 -3.79 -11.11
CA LEU A 3 -2.59 -2.88 -10.42
C LEU A 3 -1.87 -1.68 -9.80
N LEU A 4 -0.69 -1.90 -9.19
CA LEU A 4 0.15 -0.83 -8.62
C LEU A 4 0.62 0.16 -9.69
N PHE A 5 1.10 -0.34 -10.83
CA PHE A 5 1.48 0.50 -11.97
C PHE A 5 0.29 1.28 -12.55
N ALA A 6 -0.88 0.65 -12.65
CA ALA A 6 -2.09 1.33 -13.13
C ALA A 6 -2.53 2.45 -12.18
N VAL A 7 -2.51 2.20 -10.86
CA VAL A 7 -2.80 3.22 -9.84
C VAL A 7 -1.81 4.37 -9.94
N TRP A 8 -0.52 4.08 -10.05
CA TRP A 8 0.52 5.11 -10.21
C TRP A 8 0.32 5.96 -11.46
N ALA A 9 0.08 5.33 -12.61
CA ALA A 9 -0.18 6.03 -13.86
C ALA A 9 -1.44 6.92 -13.76
N ALA A 10 -2.51 6.43 -13.12
CA ALA A 10 -3.71 7.21 -12.88
C ALA A 10 -3.45 8.42 -11.97
N PHE A 11 -2.64 8.27 -10.92
CA PHE A 11 -2.21 9.36 -10.06
C PHE A 11 -1.37 10.40 -10.81
N LEU A 12 -0.45 9.96 -11.65
CA LEU A 12 0.38 10.83 -12.48
C LEU A 12 -0.48 11.65 -13.44
N VAL A 13 -1.44 11.02 -14.13
CA VAL A 13 -2.38 11.72 -15.03
C VAL A 13 -3.24 12.73 -14.26
N LEU A 14 -3.74 12.37 -13.08
CA LEU A 14 -4.49 13.29 -12.23
C LEU A 14 -3.65 14.51 -11.79
N GLN A 15 -2.37 14.31 -11.46
CA GLN A 15 -1.47 15.40 -11.09
C GLN A 15 -1.15 16.32 -12.28
N ILE A 16 -0.91 15.77 -13.48
CA ILE A 16 -0.73 16.57 -14.70
C ILE A 16 -1.96 17.45 -14.95
N ILE A 17 -3.17 16.88 -14.85
CA ILE A 17 -4.42 17.63 -15.03
C ILE A 17 -4.56 18.72 -13.95
N LYS A 18 -4.19 18.43 -12.70
CA LYS A 18 -4.21 19.42 -11.61
C LYS A 18 -3.25 20.58 -11.85
N ASN A 19 -2.10 20.35 -12.47
CA ASN A 19 -1.10 21.40 -12.72
C ASN A 19 -1.59 22.46 -13.74
N GLU A 20 -2.48 22.06 -14.66
CA GLU A 20 -3.11 22.97 -15.63
C GLU A 20 -4.31 23.75 -15.04
N LEU A 21 -4.74 23.43 -13.81
CA LEU A 21 -5.87 24.09 -13.16
C LEU A 21 -5.41 25.23 -12.25
N VAL A 22 -6.16 26.33 -12.26
CA VAL A 22 -5.89 27.50 -11.42
C VAL A 22 -6.02 27.15 -9.94
N VAL A 23 -5.03 27.56 -9.15
CA VAL A 23 -5.01 27.45 -7.68
C VAL A 23 -6.29 28.06 -7.09
N CYS A 24 -6.88 27.41 -6.07
CA CYS A 24 -8.16 27.79 -5.43
C CYS A 24 -9.46 27.54 -6.23
N SER A 25 -9.44 26.87 -7.38
CA SER A 25 -10.69 26.45 -8.07
C SER A 25 -11.42 25.32 -7.32
N THR A 26 -12.75 25.33 -7.31
CA THR A 26 -13.58 24.25 -6.74
C THR A 26 -13.21 22.89 -7.32
N TRP A 27 -12.84 22.84 -8.61
CA TRP A 27 -12.40 21.62 -9.29
C TRP A 27 -11.08 21.04 -8.74
N TYR A 28 -10.17 21.89 -8.27
CA TYR A 28 -8.92 21.45 -7.64
C TYR A 28 -9.19 20.70 -6.32
N TRP A 29 -10.12 21.23 -5.51
CA TRP A 29 -10.54 20.59 -4.26
C TRP A 29 -11.32 19.30 -4.51
N VAL A 30 -12.21 19.28 -5.51
CA VAL A 30 -12.96 18.07 -5.89
C VAL A 30 -12.02 16.95 -6.31
N LEU A 31 -11.03 17.22 -7.18
CA LEU A 31 -10.06 16.21 -7.62
C LEU A 31 -9.18 15.71 -6.46
N THR A 32 -8.78 16.61 -5.57
CA THR A 32 -7.97 16.26 -4.38
C THR A 32 -8.77 15.42 -3.39
N VAL A 33 -10.03 15.78 -3.13
CA VAL A 33 -10.92 15.01 -2.25
C VAL A 33 -11.27 13.67 -2.89
N ALA A 34 -11.38 13.57 -4.22
CA ALA A 34 -11.67 12.32 -4.93
C ALA A 34 -10.51 11.30 -4.92
N GLN A 35 -9.26 11.75 -4.74
CA GLN A 35 -8.11 10.84 -4.61
C GLN A 35 -8.15 10.01 -3.31
N PHE A 36 -8.64 10.57 -2.21
CA PHE A 36 -8.80 9.86 -0.94
C PHE A 36 -9.75 8.65 -1.01
N PRO A 37 -11.01 8.75 -1.47
CA PRO A 37 -11.90 7.61 -1.59
C PRO A 37 -11.41 6.62 -2.64
N ALA A 38 -10.78 7.08 -3.74
CA ALA A 38 -10.21 6.17 -4.72
C ALA A 38 -9.12 5.27 -4.12
N THR A 39 -8.20 5.82 -3.32
CA THR A 39 -7.16 5.01 -2.65
C THR A 39 -7.73 4.12 -1.57
N LEU A 40 -8.71 4.61 -0.80
CA LEU A 40 -9.37 3.85 0.26
C LEU A 40 -10.16 2.65 -0.31
N VAL A 41 -10.80 2.82 -1.47
CA VAL A 41 -11.50 1.75 -2.19
C VAL A 41 -10.51 0.71 -2.71
N VAL A 42 -9.41 1.12 -3.35
CA VAL A 42 -8.39 0.19 -3.86
C VAL A 42 -7.73 -0.58 -2.71
N PHE A 43 -7.36 0.11 -1.63
CA PHE A 43 -6.80 -0.51 -0.44
C PHE A 43 -7.77 -1.52 0.19
N GLY A 44 -9.03 -1.12 0.39
CA GLY A 44 -10.08 -2.00 0.92
C GLY A 44 -10.32 -3.22 0.02
N PHE A 45 -10.34 -3.04 -1.30
CA PHE A 45 -10.50 -4.14 -2.24
C PHE A 45 -9.35 -5.15 -2.16
N GLU A 46 -8.10 -4.68 -2.13
CA GLU A 46 -6.93 -5.56 -1.98
C GLU A 46 -6.93 -6.27 -0.61
N CYS A 47 -7.29 -5.57 0.48
CA CYS A 47 -7.43 -6.18 1.80
C CYS A 47 -8.50 -7.29 1.82
N VAL A 48 -9.67 -7.04 1.24
CA VAL A 48 -10.76 -8.04 1.17
C VAL A 48 -10.38 -9.21 0.27
N LYS A 49 -9.75 -8.94 -0.87
CA LYS A 49 -9.24 -9.97 -1.79
C LYS A 49 -8.20 -10.85 -1.09
N LEU A 50 -7.22 -10.24 -0.41
CA LEU A 50 -6.21 -10.95 0.37
C LEU A 50 -6.85 -11.79 1.48
N TYR A 51 -7.79 -11.23 2.25
CA TYR A 51 -8.52 -11.97 3.29
C TYR A 51 -9.29 -13.17 2.73
N LYS A 52 -10.00 -12.98 1.61
CA LYS A 52 -10.78 -14.04 0.95
C LYS A 52 -9.88 -15.14 0.40
N GLU A 53 -8.77 -14.78 -0.23
CA GLU A 53 -7.79 -15.74 -0.75
C GLU A 53 -7.07 -16.49 0.38
N SER A 54 -6.66 -15.81 1.46
CA SER A 54 -6.08 -16.44 2.65
C SER A 54 -7.07 -17.42 3.31
N LYS A 55 -8.37 -17.05 3.40
CA LYS A 55 -9.41 -17.93 3.94
C LYS A 55 -9.68 -19.14 3.05
N LYS A 56 -9.64 -19.00 1.73
CA LYS A 56 -9.75 -20.12 0.78
C LYS A 56 -8.56 -21.08 0.92
N ARG A 57 -7.33 -20.56 1.01
CA ARG A 57 -6.10 -21.35 1.18
C ARG A 57 -6.11 -22.13 2.50
N LYS A 58 -6.49 -21.50 3.62
CA LYS A 58 -6.67 -22.19 4.91
C LYS A 58 -7.69 -23.34 4.85
N ARG A 59 -8.76 -23.19 4.05
CA ARG A 59 -9.80 -24.24 3.88
C ARG A 59 -9.39 -25.38 2.96
N ALA A 60 -8.49 -25.14 2.01
CA ALA A 60 -8.01 -26.15 1.07
C ALA A 60 -6.96 -27.10 1.69
N GLY A 61 -6.61 -26.94 2.97
CA GLY A 61 -5.69 -27.83 3.69
C GLY A 61 -4.23 -27.77 3.23
N ASN A 62 -3.91 -26.93 2.24
CA ASN A 62 -2.56 -26.77 1.74
C ASN A 62 -1.77 -25.84 2.68
N THR A 63 -1.22 -26.43 3.75
CA THR A 63 -0.15 -25.84 4.56
C THR A 63 1.18 -25.94 3.81
N GLU A 64 1.19 -25.64 2.51
CA GLU A 64 2.45 -25.28 1.87
C GLU A 64 2.79 -23.90 2.38
N SER A 65 3.73 -23.89 3.32
CA SER A 65 4.47 -22.73 3.77
C SER A 65 4.92 -21.95 2.54
N VAL A 66 4.16 -20.92 2.19
CA VAL A 66 4.65 -19.85 1.32
C VAL A 66 5.69 -19.12 2.16
N CYS A 67 6.92 -19.64 2.11
CA CYS A 67 8.12 -19.13 2.76
C CYS A 67 8.00 -19.01 4.29
N GLU A 68 8.07 -20.12 5.03
CA GLU A 68 8.42 -20.19 6.48
C GLU A 68 7.77 -19.15 7.43
N ALA A 69 6.64 -18.57 7.02
CA ALA A 69 5.93 -17.52 7.73
C ALA A 69 4.56 -18.07 8.08
N SER A 70 4.34 -18.37 9.36
CA SER A 70 3.04 -18.75 9.92
C SER A 70 2.12 -17.53 10.02
N ILE A 71 1.82 -16.91 8.87
CA ILE A 71 0.91 -15.76 8.84
C ILE A 71 -0.50 -16.27 8.97
N GLU A 72 -0.97 -16.36 10.21
CA GLU A 72 -2.40 -16.32 10.47
C GLU A 72 -2.90 -14.92 10.11
N TRP A 73 -3.35 -14.76 8.86
CA TRP A 73 -4.09 -13.60 8.38
C TRP A 73 -5.46 -13.54 9.09
N THR A 74 -5.42 -13.25 10.38
CA THR A 74 -6.59 -12.99 11.22
C THR A 74 -6.94 -11.51 11.08
N ILE A 75 -8.23 -11.19 11.19
CA ILE A 75 -8.73 -9.81 11.12
C ILE A 75 -7.92 -8.81 11.99
N PRO A 76 -7.56 -9.09 13.26
CA PRO A 76 -6.77 -8.17 14.06
C PRO A 76 -5.36 -7.93 13.52
N SER A 77 -4.68 -8.95 12.97
CA SER A 77 -3.36 -8.81 12.36
C SER A 77 -3.39 -7.93 11.11
N LEU A 78 -4.47 -8.05 10.32
CA LEU A 78 -4.70 -7.21 9.13
C LEU A 78 -4.95 -5.76 9.53
N ILE A 79 -5.74 -5.52 10.58
CA ILE A 79 -6.00 -4.18 11.13
C ILE A 79 -4.72 -3.57 11.69
N PHE A 80 -3.93 -4.35 12.44
CA PHE A 80 -2.64 -3.89 12.97
C PHE A 80 -1.68 -3.51 11.84
N CYS A 81 -1.56 -4.36 10.82
CA CYS A 81 -0.74 -4.08 9.62
C CYS A 81 -1.22 -2.81 8.90
N ALA A 82 -2.53 -2.62 8.74
CA ALA A 82 -3.09 -1.41 8.15
C ALA A 82 -2.78 -0.16 8.99
N LEU A 83 -2.91 -0.24 10.31
CA LEU A 83 -2.59 0.88 11.22
C LEU A 83 -1.09 1.24 11.17
N CYS A 84 -0.21 0.24 11.25
CA CYS A 84 1.24 0.44 11.11
C CYS A 84 1.59 1.00 9.73
N GLY A 85 0.94 0.54 8.66
CA GLY A 85 1.10 1.06 7.31
C GLY A 85 0.67 2.52 7.18
N ILE A 86 -0.46 2.91 7.79
CA ILE A 86 -0.93 4.31 7.78
C ILE A 86 0.03 5.19 8.59
N LEU A 87 0.43 4.76 9.78
CA LEU A 87 1.38 5.51 10.62
C LEU A 87 2.72 5.66 9.91
N GLY A 88 3.24 4.57 9.35
CA GLY A 88 4.50 4.56 8.61
C GLY A 88 4.47 5.34 7.31
N GLY A 89 3.34 5.31 6.59
CA GLY A 89 3.13 6.13 5.41
C GLY A 89 3.02 7.62 5.75
N THR A 90 2.35 7.97 6.85
CA THR A 90 2.23 9.36 7.30
C THR A 90 3.58 9.91 7.72
N VAL A 91 4.32 9.18 8.57
CA VAL A 91 5.66 9.58 9.03
C VAL A 91 6.66 9.59 7.85
N GLY A 92 6.66 8.55 7.02
CA GLY A 92 7.55 8.46 5.85
C GLY A 92 7.24 9.49 4.76
N GLY A 93 5.97 9.88 4.63
CA GLY A 93 5.53 10.97 3.76
C GLY A 93 5.98 12.34 4.27
N LEU A 94 5.83 12.60 5.57
CA LEU A 94 6.30 13.84 6.20
C LEU A 94 7.82 13.99 6.18
N LEU A 95 8.55 12.89 6.36
CA LEU A 95 10.02 12.87 6.33
C LEU A 95 10.59 12.80 4.91
N GLY A 96 9.76 12.60 3.88
CA GLY A 96 10.20 12.45 2.49
C GLY A 96 10.99 11.17 2.19
N SER A 97 11.06 10.22 3.13
CA SER A 97 11.84 8.99 3.01
C SER A 97 11.08 7.85 2.30
N GLY A 98 9.76 7.99 2.10
CA GLY A 98 8.91 6.95 1.54
C GLY A 98 8.60 5.85 2.56
N GLY A 99 7.34 5.43 2.66
CA GLY A 99 6.82 4.61 3.78
C GLY A 99 7.41 3.20 3.98
N GLY A 100 8.41 2.77 3.20
CA GLY A 100 8.99 1.41 3.31
C GLY A 100 9.89 1.19 4.54
N PHE A 101 10.26 2.25 5.27
CA PHE A 101 11.01 2.13 6.53
C PHE A 101 10.24 1.34 7.61
N ILE A 102 8.92 1.50 7.69
CA ILE A 102 8.08 0.76 8.65
C ILE A 102 7.70 -0.64 8.14
N LEU A 103 7.60 -0.80 6.81
CA LEU A 103 7.25 -2.08 6.21
C LEU A 103 8.37 -3.14 6.39
N GLY A 104 9.63 -2.71 6.44
CA GLY A 104 10.78 -3.62 6.60
C GLY A 104 10.75 -4.43 7.91
N PRO A 105 10.73 -3.78 9.09
CA PRO A 105 10.63 -4.47 10.38
C PRO A 105 9.34 -5.29 10.51
N LEU A 106 8.23 -4.77 10.00
CA LEU A 106 6.93 -5.44 10.06
C LEU A 106 6.92 -6.75 9.24
N LEU A 107 7.56 -6.75 8.06
CA LEU A 107 7.72 -7.97 7.25
C LEU A 107 8.66 -9.00 7.91
N LEU A 108 9.68 -8.55 8.65
CA LEU A 108 10.54 -9.44 9.44
C LEU A 108 9.81 -10.03 10.66
N GLU A 109 8.98 -9.25 11.34
CA GLU A 109 8.15 -9.73 12.47
C GLU A 109 7.10 -10.75 12.02
N ILE A 110 6.61 -10.61 10.78
CA ILE A 110 5.68 -11.54 10.13
C ILE A 110 6.40 -12.84 9.66
N GLY A 111 7.72 -12.93 9.79
CA GLY A 111 8.52 -14.12 9.47
C GLY A 111 8.87 -14.26 7.98
N VAL A 112 8.74 -13.20 7.19
CA VAL A 112 9.09 -13.23 5.76
C VAL A 112 10.62 -13.28 5.60
N ILE A 113 11.09 -14.07 4.63
CA ILE A 113 12.50 -14.14 4.25
C ILE A 113 13.04 -12.70 4.02
N PRO A 114 14.16 -12.31 4.66
CA PRO A 114 14.67 -10.94 4.65
C PRO A 114 14.91 -10.39 3.24
N GLN A 115 15.26 -11.25 2.29
CA GLN A 115 15.51 -10.87 0.90
C GLN A 115 14.24 -10.39 0.18
N VAL A 116 13.09 -11.02 0.42
CA VAL A 116 11.80 -10.63 -0.19
C VAL A 116 11.23 -9.42 0.55
N ALA A 117 11.39 -9.37 1.87
CA ALA A 117 10.99 -8.24 2.69
C ALA A 117 11.72 -6.94 2.29
N SER A 118 13.04 -7.02 2.13
CA SER A 118 13.88 -5.90 1.66
C SER A 118 13.48 -5.45 0.26
N ALA A 119 13.32 -6.38 -0.70
CA ALA A 119 12.90 -6.03 -2.06
C ALA A 119 11.53 -5.32 -2.08
N THR A 120 10.57 -5.80 -1.28
CA THR A 120 9.25 -5.20 -1.16
C THR A 120 9.31 -3.81 -0.53
N ALA A 121 10.09 -3.64 0.55
CA ALA A 121 10.26 -2.36 1.21
C ALA A 121 10.91 -1.31 0.29
N THR A 122 11.95 -1.69 -0.46
CA THR A 122 12.61 -0.82 -1.44
C THR A 122 11.68 -0.44 -2.59
N PHE A 123 10.90 -1.40 -3.10
CA PHE A 123 9.88 -1.12 -4.12
C PHE A 123 8.84 -0.10 -3.61
N VAL A 124 8.35 -0.27 -2.38
CA VAL A 124 7.40 0.65 -1.76
C VAL A 124 8.02 2.03 -1.52
N MET A 125 9.29 2.11 -1.10
CA MET A 125 10.03 3.38 -1.00
C MET A 125 10.10 4.08 -2.35
N MET A 126 10.59 3.40 -3.39
CA MET A 126 10.71 3.96 -4.74
C MET A 126 9.37 4.44 -5.29
N PHE A 127 8.31 3.65 -5.08
CA PHE A 127 6.96 3.99 -5.51
C PHE A 127 6.43 5.23 -4.78
N SER A 128 6.58 5.28 -3.46
CA SER A 128 6.15 6.40 -2.63
C SER A 128 6.90 7.68 -2.99
N SER A 129 8.22 7.62 -3.17
CA SER A 129 9.02 8.79 -3.55
C SER A 129 8.64 9.29 -4.95
N SER A 130 8.35 8.38 -5.88
CA SER A 130 7.89 8.76 -7.22
C SER A 130 6.55 9.50 -7.19
N LEU A 131 5.67 9.19 -6.23
CA LEU A 131 4.39 9.88 -6.02
C LEU A 131 4.54 11.24 -5.32
N SER A 132 5.60 11.44 -4.52
CA SER A 132 5.84 12.72 -3.85
C SER A 132 6.42 13.80 -4.76
N VAL A 133 7.11 13.40 -5.84
CA VAL A 133 7.71 14.34 -6.81
C VAL A 133 6.68 14.86 -7.82
N VAL A 134 5.57 14.15 -8.02
CA VAL A 134 4.43 14.54 -8.86
C VAL A 134 3.34 15.27 -8.06
#